data_AF-A0A6G0XKI8-F1
#
_entry.id   AF-A0A6G0XKI8-F1
#
_cell.length_a   1.000
_cell.length_b   1.000
_cell.length_c   1.000
_cell.angle_alpha   90.00
_cell.angle_beta   90.00
_cell.angle_gamma   90.00
#
_symmetry.space_group_name_H-M   'P 1'
#
loop_
_entity.id
_entity.type
_entity.pdbx_description
1 polymer ?
#
loop_
_entity_poly.entity_id
_entity_poly.type
_entity_poly.pdbx_seq_one_letter_code
_entity_poly.pdbx_strand_id
1 'polypeptide(L)'
;MVPFIFVVNCLVFLASVFVGCYVYASHAKQIFNPPAQIISIRFALFFILTAACFFLQFLSTEISTPDSTASIVHDMIEEIVTGVVEAIMLFSFFFLLVVHVGGTDRMILLFAQFHMGRSRSATTVTTPELTTPDPNDKPRDKTEDYYVVGVGEYYQYRQMLFMFCVVRPLVSLAMVINRYYNVWILRVLLATINIFVTVAAVVALMLTIRRLLPVLNSGYRVVAKFFVVKGLLLVRSFQWAVYCILVEHHDDTAVLRVYYTACGVECLLFCVVFAYAFHPKTFTSVNTFPGLSFTRVWDVTMHPVPDCLGLAPSEQKAKLRMQV
;
A
#
# COMPACT_ATOMS: atom_id res chain seq x y z
N MET A 1 18.00 15.40 -30.37
CA MET A 1 17.57 14.44 -29.33
C MET A 1 16.84 15.11 -28.17
N VAL A 2 17.37 16.18 -27.57
CA VAL A 2 16.72 16.97 -26.50
C VAL A 2 15.24 17.33 -26.74
N PRO A 3 14.81 17.85 -27.91
CA PRO A 3 13.41 18.24 -28.10
C PRO A 3 12.44 17.04 -28.12
N PHE A 4 12.89 15.86 -28.55
CA PHE A 4 12.03 14.67 -28.63
C PHE A 4 11.76 14.08 -27.24
N ILE A 5 12.80 13.87 -26.42
CA ILE A 5 12.66 13.33 -25.07
C ILE A 5 11.82 14.28 -24.20
N PHE A 6 12.02 15.59 -24.35
CA PHE A 6 11.21 16.60 -23.68
C PHE A 6 9.72 16.47 -24.04
N VAL A 7 9.39 16.38 -25.34
CA VAL A 7 8.01 16.19 -25.81
C VAL A 7 7.40 14.90 -25.27
N VAL A 8 8.16 13.80 -25.25
CA VAL A 8 7.70 12.53 -24.68
C VAL A 8 7.35 12.68 -23.20
N ASN A 9 8.22 13.30 -22.39
CA ASN A 9 7.95 13.51 -20.97
C ASN A 9 6.73 14.41 -20.73
N CYS A 10 6.56 15.47 -21.53
CA CYS A 10 5.37 16.31 -21.48
C CYS A 10 4.09 15.52 -21.78
N LEU A 11 4.09 14.68 -22.83
CA LEU A 11 2.94 13.85 -23.18
C LEU A 11 2.62 12.83 -22.08
N VAL A 12 3.64 12.18 -21.53
CA VAL A 12 3.49 11.21 -20.43
C VAL A 12 2.92 11.87 -19.18
N PHE A 13 3.42 13.05 -18.82
CA PHE A 13 2.90 13.85 -17.70
C PHE A 13 1.44 14.23 -17.92
N LEU A 14 1.11 14.85 -19.06
CA LEU A 14 -0.25 15.27 -19.38
C LEU A 14 -1.24 14.10 -19.43
N ALA A 15 -0.81 12.96 -19.99
CA ALA A 15 -1.62 11.74 -20.01
C ALA A 15 -1.87 11.21 -18.59
N SER A 16 -0.86 11.21 -17.73
CA SER A 16 -0.99 10.78 -16.33
C SER A 16 -1.96 11.67 -15.55
N VAL A 17 -1.83 13.00 -15.71
CA VAL A 17 -2.75 13.99 -15.13
C VAL A 17 -4.17 13.79 -15.64
N PHE A 18 -4.34 13.61 -16.96
CA PHE A 18 -5.65 13.36 -17.56
C PHE A 18 -6.32 12.12 -16.97
N VAL A 19 -5.58 11.01 -16.87
CA VAL A 19 -6.11 9.77 -16.29
C VAL A 19 -6.47 9.94 -14.81
N GLY A 20 -5.63 10.62 -14.02
CA GLY A 20 -5.93 10.94 -12.63
C GLY A 20 -7.21 11.77 -12.47
N CYS A 21 -7.34 12.84 -13.26
CA CYS A 21 -8.53 13.69 -13.31
C CYS A 21 -9.79 12.94 -13.76
N TYR A 22 -9.65 12.03 -14.74
CA TYR A 22 -10.74 11.18 -15.19
C TYR A 22 -11.26 10.28 -14.07
N VAL A 23 -10.37 9.62 -13.32
CA VAL A 23 -10.76 8.78 -12.18
C VAL A 23 -11.41 9.61 -11.08
N TYR A 24 -10.85 10.77 -10.75
CA TYR A 24 -11.46 11.71 -9.82
C TYR A 24 -12.89 12.06 -10.21
N ALA A 25 -13.10 12.48 -11.47
CA ALA A 25 -14.41 12.87 -11.98
C ALA A 25 -15.40 11.68 -12.00
N SER A 26 -14.92 10.47 -12.28
CA SER A 26 -15.73 9.25 -12.27
C SER A 26 -16.27 8.94 -10.87
N HIS A 27 -15.43 9.05 -9.84
CA HIS A 27 -15.84 8.84 -8.44
C HIS A 27 -16.71 9.98 -7.89
N ALA A 28 -16.44 11.22 -8.28
CA ALA A 28 -17.23 12.37 -7.84
C ALA A 28 -18.69 12.32 -8.34
N LYS A 29 -18.94 11.72 -9.52
CA LYS A 29 -20.28 11.64 -10.13
C LYS A 29 -21.12 10.44 -9.67
N GLN A 30 -20.50 9.39 -9.12
CA GLN A 30 -21.19 8.16 -8.75
C GLN A 30 -20.95 7.89 -7.25
N ILE A 31 -21.78 8.44 -6.36
CA ILE A 31 -21.66 8.26 -4.90
C ILE A 31 -22.35 6.95 -4.48
N PHE A 32 -21.60 5.97 -3.96
CA PHE A 32 -22.13 4.66 -3.52
C PHE A 32 -21.34 4.05 -2.34
N ASN A 33 -20.10 4.47 -2.10
CA ASN A 33 -19.27 4.00 -0.97
C ASN A 33 -18.30 5.12 -0.56
N PRO A 34 -18.68 6.01 0.38
CA PRO A 34 -17.89 7.20 0.70
C PRO A 34 -16.45 6.91 1.14
N PRO A 35 -16.16 5.91 2.00
CA PRO A 35 -14.79 5.54 2.34
C PRO A 35 -13.95 5.13 1.11
N ALA A 36 -14.49 4.27 0.26
CA ALA A 36 -13.78 3.80 -0.94
C ALA A 36 -13.54 4.92 -1.96
N GLN A 37 -14.48 5.85 -2.07
CA GLN A 37 -14.37 7.01 -2.97
C GLN A 37 -13.29 7.97 -2.51
N ILE A 38 -13.26 8.28 -1.22
CA ILE A 38 -12.26 9.20 -0.67
C ILE A 38 -10.85 8.61 -0.83
N ILE A 39 -10.68 7.30 -0.61
CA ILE A 39 -9.41 6.62 -0.86
C ILE A 39 -9.06 6.63 -2.35
N SER A 40 -10.02 6.37 -3.23
CA SER A 40 -9.78 6.40 -4.68
C SER A 40 -9.39 7.80 -5.16
N ILE A 41 -10.08 8.83 -4.68
CA ILE A 41 -9.75 10.24 -4.96
C ILE A 41 -8.35 10.57 -4.44
N ARG A 42 -8.01 10.12 -3.23
CA ARG A 42 -6.67 10.31 -2.66
C ARG A 42 -5.60 9.66 -3.52
N PHE A 43 -5.82 8.43 -3.98
CA PHE A 43 -4.87 7.75 -4.87
C PHE A 43 -4.74 8.47 -6.21
N ALA A 44 -5.83 8.99 -6.77
CA ALA A 44 -5.76 9.81 -7.98
C ALA A 44 -4.88 11.05 -7.78
N LEU A 45 -5.03 11.76 -6.64
CA LEU A 45 -4.18 12.90 -6.31
C LEU A 45 -2.72 12.50 -6.12
N PHE A 46 -2.45 11.35 -5.51
CA PHE A 46 -1.09 10.85 -5.35
C PHE A 46 -0.45 10.47 -6.69
N PHE A 47 -1.18 9.84 -7.60
CA PHE A 47 -0.66 9.58 -8.95
C PHE A 47 -0.34 10.86 -9.71
N ILE A 48 -1.20 11.89 -9.61
CA ILE A 48 -0.94 13.22 -10.19
C ILE A 48 0.31 13.84 -9.57
N LEU A 49 0.44 13.79 -8.24
CA LEU A 49 1.60 14.32 -7.52
C LEU A 49 2.89 13.59 -7.91
N THR A 50 2.86 12.25 -8.00
CA THR A 50 4.02 11.45 -8.42
C THR A 50 4.42 11.78 -9.87
N ALA A 51 3.45 11.92 -10.79
CA ALA A 51 3.74 12.33 -12.16
C ALA A 51 4.35 13.74 -12.22
N ALA A 52 3.86 14.68 -11.39
CA ALA A 52 4.42 16.01 -11.29
C ALA A 52 5.85 16.00 -10.73
N CYS A 53 6.13 15.20 -9.69
CA CYS A 53 7.47 15.03 -9.14
C CYS A 53 8.47 14.54 -10.20
N PHE A 54 8.16 13.45 -10.92
CA PHE A 54 9.05 12.94 -11.96
C PHE A 54 9.26 13.95 -13.09
N PHE A 55 8.21 14.68 -13.49
CA PHE A 55 8.34 15.71 -14.52
C PHE A 55 9.19 16.90 -14.04
N LEU A 56 9.02 17.34 -12.79
CA LEU A 56 9.83 18.41 -12.20
C LEU A 56 11.30 17.99 -12.03
N GLN A 57 11.59 16.74 -11.69
CA GLN A 57 12.97 16.22 -11.66
C GLN A 57 13.60 16.19 -13.04
N PHE A 58 12.84 15.74 -14.05
CA PHE A 58 13.28 15.80 -15.43
C PHE A 58 13.61 17.24 -15.83
N LEU A 59 12.73 18.21 -15.52
CA LEU A 59 13.00 19.63 -15.77
C LEU A 59 14.21 20.15 -14.99
N SER A 60 14.37 19.78 -13.72
CA SER A 60 15.51 20.15 -12.90
C SER A 60 16.82 19.68 -13.53
N THR A 61 16.83 18.47 -14.10
CA THR A 61 17.99 17.90 -14.83
C THR A 61 18.30 18.67 -16.11
N GLU A 62 17.30 19.27 -16.77
CA GLU A 62 17.51 20.09 -17.98
C GLU A 62 17.97 21.51 -17.68
N ILE A 63 17.55 22.08 -16.55
CA ILE A 63 17.71 23.50 -16.23
C ILE A 63 18.89 23.74 -15.27
N SER A 64 19.17 22.80 -14.38
CA SER A 64 20.16 22.93 -13.32
C SER A 64 21.29 21.91 -13.47
N THR A 65 22.48 22.25 -12.96
CA THR A 65 23.55 21.27 -12.84
C THR A 65 23.19 20.25 -11.75
N PRO A 66 23.42 18.94 -11.98
CA PRO A 66 23.06 17.87 -11.04
C PRO A 66 23.66 18.04 -9.63
N ASP A 67 24.84 18.65 -9.55
CA ASP A 67 25.59 18.86 -8.31
C ASP A 67 25.26 20.18 -7.57
N SER A 68 24.33 20.98 -8.10
CA SER A 68 23.93 22.20 -7.41
C SER A 68 23.25 21.89 -6.08
N THR A 69 23.51 22.70 -5.05
CA THR A 69 22.85 22.57 -3.73
C THR A 69 21.32 22.62 -3.86
N ALA A 70 20.80 23.36 -4.85
CA ALA A 70 19.37 23.41 -5.16
C ALA A 70 18.83 22.07 -5.64
N SER A 71 19.55 21.36 -6.53
CA SER A 71 19.16 20.02 -6.99
C SER A 71 19.17 19.01 -5.85
N ILE A 72 20.15 19.09 -4.95
CA ILE A 72 20.24 18.19 -3.78
C ILE A 72 19.04 18.42 -2.84
N VAL A 73 18.73 19.68 -2.52
CA VAL A 73 17.59 20.01 -1.66
C VAL A 73 16.28 19.55 -2.31
N HIS A 74 16.14 19.71 -3.63
CA HIS A 74 14.98 19.23 -4.38
C HIS A 74 14.83 17.69 -4.27
N ASP A 75 15.91 16.94 -4.49
CA ASP A 75 15.92 15.47 -4.37
C ASP A 75 15.57 15.03 -2.94
N MET A 76 16.10 15.69 -1.91
CA MET A 76 15.78 15.39 -0.51
C MET A 76 14.30 15.62 -0.18
N ILE A 77 13.76 16.78 -0.60
CA ILE A 77 12.34 17.12 -0.36
C ILE A 77 11.45 16.12 -1.06
N GLU A 78 11.74 15.79 -2.31
CA GLU A 78 10.95 14.83 -3.05
C GLU A 78 10.97 13.45 -2.40
N GLU A 79 12.14 12.94 -2.01
CA GLU A 79 12.25 11.62 -1.40
C GLU A 79 11.48 11.52 -0.07
N ILE A 80 11.42 12.61 0.70
CA ILE A 80 10.56 12.70 1.89
C ILE A 80 9.08 12.72 1.50
N VAL A 81 8.68 13.61 0.60
CA VAL A 81 7.28 13.76 0.16
C VAL A 81 6.75 12.43 -0.40
N THR A 82 7.55 11.78 -1.23
CA THR A 82 7.19 10.52 -1.86
C THR A 82 7.14 9.40 -0.84
N GLY A 83 8.13 9.26 0.04
CA GLY A 83 8.06 8.29 1.14
C GLY A 83 6.82 8.46 2.04
N VAL A 84 6.40 9.69 2.31
CA VAL A 84 5.16 9.98 3.04
C VAL A 84 3.92 9.59 2.23
N VAL A 85 3.86 9.97 0.95
CA VAL A 85 2.75 9.61 0.04
C VAL A 85 2.60 8.10 -0.07
N GLU A 86 3.72 7.39 -0.25
CA GLU A 86 3.80 5.94 -0.31
C GLU A 86 3.23 5.28 0.96
N ALA A 87 3.59 5.80 2.13
CA ALA A 87 3.07 5.32 3.39
C ALA A 87 1.55 5.55 3.51
N ILE A 88 1.08 6.75 3.16
CA ILE A 88 -0.37 7.05 3.16
C ILE A 88 -1.11 6.15 2.18
N MET A 89 -0.51 5.83 1.02
CA MET A 89 -1.07 4.88 0.06
C MET A 89 -1.27 3.50 0.68
N LEU A 90 -0.26 2.99 1.39
CA LEU A 90 -0.33 1.70 2.07
C LEU A 90 -1.37 1.67 3.17
N PHE A 91 -1.41 2.69 4.03
CA PHE A 91 -2.40 2.78 5.08
C PHE A 91 -3.82 2.89 4.52
N SER A 92 -4.02 3.72 3.49
CA SER A 92 -5.31 3.86 2.83
C SER A 92 -5.76 2.53 2.19
N PHE A 93 -4.84 1.77 1.59
CA PHE A 93 -5.17 0.47 1.01
C PHE A 93 -5.50 -0.56 2.09
N PHE A 94 -4.74 -0.59 3.19
CA PHE A 94 -5.06 -1.43 4.34
C PHE A 94 -6.42 -1.09 4.93
N PHE A 95 -6.70 0.20 5.16
CA PHE A 95 -8.00 0.68 5.62
C PHE A 95 -9.12 0.27 4.67
N LEU A 96 -8.91 0.38 3.36
CA LEU A 96 -9.87 -0.07 2.34
C LEU A 96 -10.18 -1.57 2.46
N LEU A 97 -9.18 -2.41 2.71
CA LEU A 97 -9.39 -3.84 2.97
C LEU A 97 -10.24 -4.06 4.22
N VAL A 98 -9.93 -3.37 5.32
CA VAL A 98 -10.68 -3.48 6.59
C VAL A 98 -12.13 -3.04 6.43
N VAL A 99 -12.38 -1.91 5.76
CA VAL A 99 -13.74 -1.43 5.46
C VAL A 99 -14.50 -2.44 4.59
N HIS A 100 -13.85 -2.98 3.56
CA HIS A 100 -14.52 -3.89 2.64
C HIS A 100 -14.90 -5.22 3.27
N VAL A 101 -14.11 -5.72 4.23
CA VAL A 101 -14.48 -6.93 4.99
C VAL A 101 -15.49 -6.65 6.11
N GLY A 102 -15.76 -5.38 6.41
CA GLY A 102 -16.85 -4.95 7.26
C GLY A 102 -16.46 -4.26 8.56
N GLY A 103 -15.19 -4.01 8.84
CA GLY A 103 -14.73 -3.37 10.08
C GLY A 103 -13.55 -4.08 10.74
N THR A 104 -12.97 -3.48 11.79
CA THR A 104 -11.82 -4.05 12.52
C THR A 104 -12.18 -5.38 13.19
N ASP A 105 -13.34 -5.50 13.82
CA ASP A 105 -13.72 -6.72 14.55
C ASP A 105 -13.90 -7.91 13.60
N ARG A 106 -14.54 -7.67 12.45
CA ARG A 106 -14.68 -8.70 11.40
C ARG A 106 -13.33 -9.11 10.83
N MET A 107 -12.41 -8.16 10.61
CA MET A 107 -11.05 -8.44 10.16
C MET A 107 -10.30 -9.36 11.14
N ILE A 108 -10.37 -9.06 12.44
CA ILE A 108 -9.74 -9.86 13.50
C ILE A 108 -10.31 -11.28 13.54
N LEU A 109 -11.64 -11.41 13.44
CA LEU A 109 -12.30 -12.71 13.37
C LEU A 109 -11.83 -13.55 12.17
N LEU A 110 -11.63 -12.93 11.00
CA LEU A 110 -11.13 -13.64 9.82
C LEU A 110 -9.69 -14.13 10.01
N PHE A 111 -8.83 -13.37 10.70
CA PHE A 111 -7.50 -13.83 11.06
C PHE A 111 -7.53 -14.99 12.06
N ALA A 112 -8.39 -14.92 13.07
CA ALA A 112 -8.58 -16.01 14.03
C ALA A 112 -9.05 -17.31 13.33
N GLN A 113 -10.03 -17.21 12.42
CA GLN A 113 -10.57 -18.35 11.66
C GLN A 113 -9.54 -19.00 10.74
N PHE A 114 -8.68 -18.20 10.11
CA PHE A 114 -7.61 -18.72 9.27
C PHE A 114 -6.66 -19.64 10.07
N HIS A 115 -6.37 -19.28 11.33
CA HIS A 115 -5.57 -20.12 12.24
C HIS A 115 -6.30 -21.37 12.69
N MET A 116 -7.59 -21.27 13.03
CA MET A 116 -8.40 -22.45 13.34
C MET A 116 -8.38 -23.48 12.21
N GLY A 117 -8.54 -23.02 10.96
CA GLY A 117 -8.49 -23.87 9.78
C GLY A 117 -7.12 -24.55 9.59
N ARG A 118 -6.03 -23.81 9.81
CA ARG A 118 -4.67 -24.35 9.70
C ARG A 118 -4.34 -25.38 10.78
N SER A 119 -4.77 -25.15 12.02
CA SER A 119 -4.61 -26.14 13.09
C SER A 119 -5.40 -27.42 12.78
N ARG A 120 -6.64 -27.33 12.29
CA ARG A 120 -7.43 -28.52 11.90
C ARG A 120 -6.78 -29.32 10.76
N SER A 121 -6.18 -28.65 9.77
CA SER A 121 -5.43 -29.32 8.69
C SER A 121 -4.06 -29.87 9.12
N ALA A 122 -3.43 -29.33 10.17
CA ALA A 122 -2.18 -29.88 10.72
C ALA A 122 -2.41 -31.07 11.66
N THR A 123 -3.61 -31.18 12.25
CA THR A 123 -3.94 -32.25 13.23
C THR A 123 -4.50 -33.52 12.58
N THR A 124 -4.44 -33.65 11.24
CA THR A 124 -4.97 -34.83 10.52
C THR A 124 -3.99 -35.99 10.38
N VAL A 125 -2.80 -35.95 11.01
CA VAL A 125 -1.74 -36.98 10.84
C VAL A 125 -1.21 -37.60 12.14
N THR A 126 -1.79 -37.34 13.31
CA THR A 126 -1.44 -38.11 14.52
C THR A 126 -2.68 -38.65 15.20
N THR A 127 -2.86 -39.96 15.09
CA THR A 127 -3.71 -40.80 15.94
C THR A 127 -3.58 -40.35 17.41
N PRO A 128 -4.68 -40.05 18.11
CA PRO A 128 -4.59 -39.59 19.49
C PRO A 128 -4.21 -40.77 20.39
N GLU A 129 -3.23 -40.54 21.25
CA GLU A 129 -2.96 -41.38 22.40
C GLU A 129 -4.13 -41.24 23.38
N LEU A 130 -4.68 -42.37 23.82
CA LEU A 130 -5.91 -42.46 24.60
C LEU A 130 -5.64 -42.04 26.06
N THR A 131 -5.42 -40.76 26.32
CA THR A 131 -5.36 -40.24 27.69
C THR A 131 -6.76 -39.85 28.15
N THR A 132 -7.18 -40.45 29.25
CA THR A 132 -8.41 -40.17 30.00
C THR A 132 -8.54 -38.68 30.31
N PRO A 133 -9.70 -38.05 30.09
CA PRO A 133 -9.89 -36.62 30.38
C PRO A 133 -9.74 -36.36 31.88
N ASP A 134 -8.88 -35.40 32.25
CA ASP A 134 -8.82 -34.88 33.62
C ASP A 134 -10.12 -34.11 33.91
N PRO A 135 -10.92 -34.52 34.92
CA PRO A 135 -12.18 -33.87 35.26
C PRO A 135 -12.02 -32.43 35.79
N ASN A 136 -10.79 -31.97 36.07
CA ASN A 136 -10.50 -30.59 36.45
C ASN A 136 -10.09 -29.69 35.29
N ASP A 137 -9.93 -30.22 34.08
CA ASP A 137 -9.62 -29.40 32.91
C ASP A 137 -10.92 -28.72 32.44
N LYS A 138 -11.16 -27.51 32.96
CA LYS A 138 -12.22 -26.65 32.43
C LYS A 138 -11.99 -26.57 30.92
N PRO A 139 -13.02 -26.79 30.07
CA PRO A 139 -12.86 -26.66 28.63
C PRO A 139 -12.43 -25.23 28.34
N ARG A 140 -11.10 -25.03 28.19
CA ARG A 140 -10.51 -23.76 27.81
C ARG A 140 -11.11 -23.47 26.45
N ASP A 141 -11.94 -22.44 26.36
CA ASP A 141 -12.66 -22.13 25.13
C ASP A 141 -11.60 -21.75 24.09
N LYS A 142 -11.19 -22.74 23.27
CA LYS A 142 -10.15 -22.58 22.26
C LYS A 142 -10.46 -21.38 21.36
N THR A 143 -11.73 -21.01 21.22
CA THR A 143 -12.22 -19.82 20.51
C THR A 143 -11.62 -18.52 21.04
N GLU A 144 -11.47 -18.36 22.35
CA GLU A 144 -10.85 -17.17 22.96
C GLU A 144 -9.34 -17.12 22.64
N ASP A 145 -8.65 -18.26 22.72
CA ASP A 145 -7.21 -18.34 22.39
C ASP A 145 -6.95 -17.95 20.92
N TYR A 146 -7.78 -18.39 19.98
CA TYR A 146 -7.66 -18.01 18.56
C TYR A 146 -7.99 -16.54 18.29
N TYR A 147 -8.93 -15.95 19.04
CA TYR A 147 -9.24 -14.53 18.92
C TYR A 147 -8.05 -13.67 19.34
N VAL A 148 -7.37 -14.01 20.44
CA VAL A 148 -6.15 -13.33 20.90
C VAL A 148 -5.05 -13.37 19.82
N VAL A 149 -4.89 -14.52 19.15
CA VAL A 149 -3.97 -14.64 18.00
C VAL A 149 -4.36 -13.71 16.86
N GLY A 150 -5.65 -13.67 16.49
CA GLY A 150 -6.16 -12.79 15.44
C GLY A 150 -5.94 -11.29 15.74
N VAL A 151 -6.11 -10.89 16.99
CA VAL A 151 -5.81 -9.53 17.48
C VAL A 151 -4.33 -9.23 17.31
N GLY A 152 -3.46 -10.14 17.78
CA GLY A 152 -2.01 -9.99 17.70
C GLY A 152 -1.53 -9.78 16.26
N GLU A 153 -2.00 -10.61 15.32
CA GLU A 153 -1.61 -10.48 13.91
C GLU A 153 -2.12 -9.20 13.25
N TYR A 154 -3.34 -8.77 13.55
CA TYR A 154 -3.86 -7.50 13.06
C TYR A 154 -2.99 -6.32 13.48
N TYR A 155 -2.60 -6.26 14.76
CA TYR A 155 -1.70 -5.22 15.25
C TYR A 155 -0.29 -5.34 14.69
N GLN A 156 0.24 -6.55 14.50
CA GLN A 156 1.53 -6.76 13.85
C GLN A 156 1.55 -6.18 12.43
N TYR A 157 0.50 -6.39 11.64
CA TYR A 157 0.40 -5.80 10.30
C TYR A 157 0.37 -4.28 10.35
N ARG A 158 -0.41 -3.69 11.26
CA ARG A 158 -0.45 -2.23 11.42
C ARG A 158 0.89 -1.66 11.86
N GLN A 159 1.56 -2.30 12.82
CA GLN A 159 2.89 -1.91 13.27
C GLN A 159 3.92 -1.98 12.13
N MET A 160 3.86 -3.01 11.29
CA MET A 160 4.72 -3.11 10.10
C MET A 160 4.54 -1.92 9.15
N LEU A 161 3.30 -1.47 8.94
CA LEU A 161 3.01 -0.29 8.12
C LEU A 161 3.52 1.00 8.77
N PHE A 162 3.40 1.14 10.10
CA PHE A 162 3.98 2.28 10.82
C PHE A 162 5.50 2.30 10.73
N MET A 163 6.15 1.15 10.91
CA MET A 163 7.60 1.02 10.77
C MET A 163 8.04 1.38 9.35
N PHE A 164 7.32 0.90 8.32
CA PHE A 164 7.58 1.29 6.94
C PHE A 164 7.48 2.82 6.75
N CYS A 165 6.43 3.44 7.28
CA CYS A 165 6.19 4.90 7.18
C CYS A 165 7.33 5.74 7.78
N VAL A 166 8.02 5.23 8.79
CA VAL A 166 9.13 5.95 9.45
C VAL A 166 10.47 5.59 8.81
N VAL A 167 10.74 4.30 8.63
CA VAL A 167 12.05 3.81 8.18
C VAL A 167 12.30 4.18 6.72
N ARG A 168 11.30 4.05 5.84
CA ARG A 168 11.48 4.27 4.40
C ARG A 168 11.93 5.71 4.06
N PRO A 169 11.26 6.79 4.55
CA PRO A 169 11.71 8.16 4.29
C PRO A 169 13.10 8.45 4.87
N LEU A 170 13.42 7.93 6.07
CA LEU A 170 14.73 8.13 6.69
C LEU A 170 15.85 7.48 5.88
N VAL A 171 15.62 6.25 5.39
CA VAL A 171 16.60 5.54 4.54
C VAL A 171 16.76 6.26 3.21
N SER A 172 15.66 6.69 2.56
CA SER A 172 15.73 7.49 1.33
C SER A 172 16.53 8.78 1.52
N LEU A 173 16.28 9.51 2.60
CA LEU A 173 17.01 10.73 2.92
C LEU A 173 18.50 10.45 3.12
N ALA A 174 18.83 9.40 3.87
CA ALA A 174 20.21 8.97 4.05
C ALA A 174 20.88 8.57 2.73
N MET A 175 20.14 7.99 1.78
CA MET A 175 20.65 7.66 0.44
C MET A 175 20.99 8.92 -0.35
N VAL A 176 20.11 9.94 -0.31
CA VAL A 176 20.38 11.24 -0.96
C VAL A 176 21.60 11.92 -0.34
N ILE A 177 21.71 11.93 1.00
CA ILE A 177 22.88 12.51 1.69
C ILE A 177 24.16 11.74 1.35
N ASN A 178 24.11 10.39 1.35
CA ASN A 178 25.27 9.57 1.05
C ASN A 178 25.72 9.66 -0.42
N ARG A 179 24.85 10.13 -1.33
CA ARG A 179 25.23 10.50 -2.70
C ARG A 179 26.38 11.51 -2.70
N TYR A 180 26.37 12.45 -1.75
CA TYR A 180 27.40 13.48 -1.62
C TYR A 180 28.71 12.94 -1.02
N TYR A 181 28.63 12.15 0.05
CA TYR A 181 29.83 11.55 0.68
C TYR A 181 30.41 10.40 -0.14
N ASN A 182 29.63 9.86 -1.09
CA ASN A 182 29.99 8.83 -2.04
C ASN A 182 30.53 7.53 -1.41
N VAL A 183 30.14 7.22 -0.18
CA VAL A 183 30.64 6.04 0.55
C VAL A 183 29.94 4.79 0.02
N TRP A 184 30.68 3.94 -0.71
CA TRP A 184 30.14 2.74 -1.38
C TRP A 184 29.46 1.77 -0.41
N ILE A 185 30.09 1.47 0.73
CA ILE A 185 29.54 0.56 1.74
C ILE A 185 28.17 1.07 2.23
N LEU A 186 28.05 2.37 2.47
CA LEU A 186 26.80 2.98 2.93
C LEU A 186 25.73 2.98 1.82
N ARG A 187 26.12 3.11 0.53
CA ARG A 187 25.19 3.01 -0.61
C ARG A 187 24.55 1.62 -0.66
N VAL A 188 25.38 0.57 -0.61
CA VAL A 188 24.91 -0.82 -0.63
C VAL A 188 24.05 -1.13 0.58
N LEU A 189 24.47 -0.70 1.78
CA LEU A 189 23.72 -0.93 3.02
C LEU A 189 22.34 -0.28 2.98
N LEU A 190 22.26 1.02 2.66
CA LEU A 190 21.00 1.76 2.62
C LEU A 190 20.05 1.23 1.54
N ALA A 191 20.58 0.92 0.35
CA ALA A 191 19.80 0.30 -0.72
C ALA A 191 19.24 -1.07 -0.29
N THR A 192 20.04 -1.89 0.40
CA THR A 192 19.61 -3.20 0.91
C THR A 192 18.49 -3.04 1.96
N ILE A 193 18.66 -2.13 2.92
CA ILE A 193 17.64 -1.84 3.93
C ILE A 193 16.35 -1.36 3.23
N ASN A 194 16.48 -0.47 2.25
CA ASN A 194 15.34 0.05 1.51
C ASN A 194 14.53 -1.05 0.81
N ILE A 195 15.22 -1.92 0.07
CA ILE A 195 14.61 -3.05 -0.63
C ILE A 195 13.97 -4.00 0.39
N PHE A 196 14.69 -4.34 1.47
CA PHE A 196 14.18 -5.25 2.49
C PHE A 196 12.91 -4.74 3.16
N VAL A 197 12.89 -3.47 3.59
CA VAL A 197 11.73 -2.84 4.22
C VAL A 197 10.54 -2.79 3.24
N THR A 198 10.80 -2.49 1.96
CA THR A 198 9.77 -2.49 0.91
C THR A 198 9.20 -3.88 0.67
N VAL A 199 10.06 -4.89 0.50
CA VAL A 199 9.65 -6.29 0.30
C VAL A 199 8.86 -6.79 1.50
N ALA A 200 9.31 -6.51 2.73
CA ALA A 200 8.63 -6.94 3.93
C ALA A 200 7.23 -6.31 4.06
N ALA A 201 7.08 -5.01 3.73
CA ALA A 201 5.77 -4.36 3.66
C ALA A 201 4.87 -4.93 2.54
N VAL A 202 5.45 -5.37 1.41
CA VAL A 202 4.72 -6.05 0.33
C VAL A 202 4.23 -7.42 0.79
N VAL A 203 5.12 -8.25 1.33
CA VAL A 203 4.80 -9.58 1.84
C VAL A 203 3.74 -9.51 2.93
N ALA A 204 3.86 -8.56 3.87
CA ALA A 204 2.86 -8.32 4.91
C ALA A 204 1.45 -8.15 4.32
N LEU A 205 1.30 -7.26 3.33
CA LEU A 205 0.01 -7.03 2.68
C LEU A 205 -0.45 -8.19 1.77
N MET A 206 0.47 -8.92 1.13
CA MET A 206 0.11 -10.14 0.40
C MET A 206 -0.47 -11.19 1.33
N LEU A 207 0.14 -11.39 2.50
CA LEU A 207 -0.36 -12.32 3.52
C LEU A 207 -1.73 -11.88 4.02
N THR A 208 -1.94 -10.57 4.25
CA THR A 208 -3.26 -10.02 4.57
C THR A 208 -4.28 -10.35 3.48
N ILE A 209 -4.00 -10.03 2.21
CA ILE A 209 -4.93 -10.29 1.10
C ILE A 209 -5.21 -11.77 0.95
N ARG A 210 -4.20 -12.64 1.03
CA ARG A 210 -4.35 -14.09 0.90
C ARG A 210 -5.35 -14.64 1.90
N ARG A 211 -5.37 -14.10 3.12
CA ARG A 211 -6.32 -14.48 4.18
C ARG A 211 -7.72 -13.94 3.93
N LEU A 212 -7.84 -12.79 3.30
CA LEU A 212 -9.12 -12.16 2.98
C LEU A 212 -9.74 -12.66 1.67
N LEU A 213 -8.94 -13.17 0.75
CA LEU A 213 -9.35 -13.57 -0.60
C LEU A 213 -10.60 -14.46 -0.63
N PRO A 214 -10.78 -15.45 0.27
CA PRO A 214 -11.99 -16.29 0.27
C PRO A 214 -13.29 -15.54 0.57
N VAL A 215 -13.21 -14.36 1.19
CA VAL A 215 -14.37 -13.57 1.65
C VAL A 215 -14.62 -12.35 0.76
N LEU A 216 -13.62 -11.94 -0.02
CA LEU A 216 -13.72 -10.81 -0.93
C LEU A 216 -14.54 -11.19 -2.17
N ASN A 217 -15.45 -10.30 -2.59
CA ASN A 217 -16.19 -10.47 -3.83
C ASN A 217 -15.21 -10.44 -5.04
N SER A 218 -15.37 -11.34 -6.00
CA SER A 218 -14.55 -11.39 -7.22
C SER A 218 -14.63 -10.08 -8.04
N GLY A 219 -15.77 -9.38 -7.96
CA GLY A 219 -15.96 -8.04 -8.56
C GLY A 219 -15.07 -6.95 -7.96
N TYR A 220 -14.55 -7.14 -6.74
CA TYR A 220 -13.68 -6.18 -6.06
C TYR A 220 -12.28 -6.06 -6.66
N ARG A 221 -11.83 -7.05 -7.46
CA ARG A 221 -10.53 -7.03 -8.15
C ARG A 221 -9.36 -6.67 -7.23
N VAL A 222 -9.33 -7.24 -6.02
CA VAL A 222 -8.32 -6.94 -4.99
C VAL A 222 -6.89 -7.08 -5.49
N VAL A 223 -6.61 -8.07 -6.34
CA VAL A 223 -5.28 -8.32 -6.90
C VAL A 223 -4.85 -7.18 -7.82
N ALA A 224 -5.76 -6.64 -8.64
CA ALA A 224 -5.45 -5.50 -9.50
C ALA A 224 -5.22 -4.23 -8.66
N LYS A 225 -6.04 -3.99 -7.62
CA LYS A 225 -5.84 -2.86 -6.69
C LYS A 225 -4.52 -2.98 -5.93
N PHE A 226 -4.16 -4.19 -5.51
CA PHE A 226 -2.88 -4.49 -4.88
C PHE A 226 -1.71 -4.23 -5.84
N PHE A 227 -1.80 -4.68 -7.08
CA PHE A 227 -0.76 -4.45 -8.09
C PHE A 227 -0.54 -2.95 -8.34
N VAL A 228 -1.60 -2.16 -8.38
CA VAL A 228 -1.49 -0.70 -8.53
C VAL A 228 -0.80 -0.06 -7.32
N VAL A 229 -1.27 -0.35 -6.11
CA VAL A 229 -0.72 0.26 -4.89
C VAL A 229 0.70 -0.21 -4.61
N LYS A 230 1.02 -1.47 -4.86
CA LYS A 230 2.33 -2.04 -4.56
C LYS A 230 3.32 -1.96 -5.70
N GLY A 231 2.86 -2.11 -6.93
CA GLY A 231 3.73 -2.04 -8.10
C GLY A 231 4.43 -0.70 -8.15
N LEU A 232 3.70 0.40 -7.91
CA LEU A 232 4.31 1.73 -7.85
C LEU A 232 5.43 1.82 -6.79
N LEU A 233 5.19 1.28 -5.59
CA LEU A 233 6.15 1.28 -4.48
C LEU A 233 7.39 0.44 -4.79
N LEU A 234 7.18 -0.79 -5.29
CA LEU A 234 8.25 -1.71 -5.58
C LEU A 234 9.14 -1.18 -6.70
N VAL A 235 8.51 -0.69 -7.77
CA VAL A 235 9.20 -0.12 -8.92
C VAL A 235 9.98 1.12 -8.50
N ARG A 236 9.36 2.09 -7.81
CA ARG A 236 10.05 3.30 -7.37
C ARG A 236 11.20 3.01 -6.41
N SER A 237 10.97 2.21 -5.36
CA SER A 237 12.02 1.85 -4.40
C SER A 237 13.18 1.10 -5.05
N PHE A 238 12.88 0.18 -5.97
CA PHE A 238 13.90 -0.60 -6.67
C PHE A 238 14.68 0.26 -7.66
N GLN A 239 14.00 1.09 -8.45
CA GLN A 239 14.63 2.03 -9.38
C GLN A 239 15.56 3.00 -8.67
N TRP A 240 15.11 3.59 -7.57
CA TRP A 240 15.96 4.49 -6.78
C TRP A 240 17.17 3.77 -6.19
N ALA A 241 16.97 2.57 -5.63
CA ALA A 241 18.07 1.77 -5.08
C ALA A 241 19.10 1.39 -6.15
N VAL A 242 18.62 0.94 -7.32
CA VAL A 242 19.48 0.60 -8.46
C VAL A 242 20.22 1.82 -8.97
N TYR A 243 19.55 2.97 -9.08
CA TYR A 243 20.18 4.23 -9.49
C TYR A 243 21.32 4.62 -8.52
N CYS A 244 21.08 4.61 -7.21
CA CYS A 244 22.09 4.94 -6.21
C CYS A 244 23.27 3.95 -6.16
N ILE A 245 23.08 2.70 -6.61
CA ILE A 245 24.17 1.70 -6.66
C ILE A 245 24.97 1.83 -7.96
N LEU A 246 24.29 1.93 -9.11
CA LEU A 246 24.92 1.79 -10.42
C LEU A 246 25.51 3.09 -10.97
N VAL A 247 24.98 4.24 -10.57
CA VAL A 247 25.44 5.54 -11.09
C VAL A 247 26.47 6.11 -10.13
N GLU A 248 27.75 5.91 -10.45
CA GLU A 248 28.89 6.46 -9.68
C GLU A 248 29.21 7.91 -10.04
N HIS A 249 28.92 8.32 -11.28
CA HIS A 249 29.13 9.67 -11.80
C HIS A 249 27.77 10.29 -12.13
N HIS A 250 27.32 11.19 -11.26
CA HIS A 250 25.99 11.79 -11.33
C HIS A 250 25.82 12.87 -12.40
N ASP A 251 26.87 13.15 -13.16
CA ASP A 251 26.90 14.19 -14.21
C ASP A 251 26.37 13.72 -15.57
N ASP A 252 26.09 12.42 -15.74
CA ASP A 252 25.59 11.91 -17.02
C ASP A 252 24.11 12.24 -17.22
N THR A 253 23.86 13.46 -17.70
CA THR A 253 22.53 13.97 -18.03
C THR A 253 21.75 13.06 -18.98
N ALA A 254 22.41 12.27 -19.84
CA ALA A 254 21.72 11.34 -20.73
C ALA A 254 21.11 10.16 -19.95
N VAL A 255 21.84 9.64 -18.96
CA VAL A 255 21.36 8.57 -18.08
C VAL A 255 20.20 9.06 -17.21
N LEU A 256 20.31 10.26 -16.62
CA LEU A 256 19.20 10.84 -15.83
C LEU A 256 17.94 11.08 -16.67
N ARG A 257 18.09 11.58 -17.91
CA ARG A 257 16.96 11.75 -18.84
C ARG A 257 16.23 10.43 -19.10
N VAL A 258 16.98 9.37 -19.40
CA VAL A 258 16.38 8.04 -19.66
C VAL A 258 15.72 7.50 -18.40
N TYR A 259 16.36 7.64 -17.24
CA TYR A 259 15.83 7.21 -15.95
C TYR A 259 14.46 7.87 -15.65
N TYR A 260 14.38 9.20 -15.65
CA TYR A 260 13.13 9.90 -15.34
C TYR A 260 12.04 9.66 -16.40
N THR A 261 12.43 9.50 -17.67
CA THR A 261 11.48 9.14 -18.73
C THR A 261 10.88 7.75 -18.47
N ALA A 262 11.70 6.77 -18.10
CA ALA A 262 11.23 5.42 -17.77
C ALA A 262 10.29 5.45 -16.56
N CYS A 263 10.65 6.16 -15.49
CA CYS A 263 9.78 6.36 -14.32
C CYS A 263 8.44 7.00 -14.70
N GLY A 264 8.45 8.00 -15.59
CA GLY A 264 7.24 8.64 -16.11
C GLY A 264 6.34 7.66 -16.87
N VAL A 265 6.92 6.88 -17.79
CA VAL A 265 6.17 5.90 -18.60
C VAL A 265 5.52 4.83 -17.71
N GLU A 266 6.24 4.33 -16.71
CA GLU A 266 5.71 3.38 -15.75
C GLU A 266 4.63 4.00 -14.86
N CYS A 267 4.81 5.25 -14.44
CA CYS A 267 3.78 6.00 -13.71
C CYS A 267 2.48 6.09 -14.52
N LEU A 268 2.58 6.39 -15.82
CA LEU A 268 1.43 6.39 -16.73
C LEU A 268 0.77 5.00 -16.82
N LEU A 269 1.57 3.93 -16.93
CA LEU A 269 1.06 2.56 -16.92
C LEU A 269 0.28 2.28 -15.62
N PHE A 270 0.84 2.65 -14.46
CA PHE A 270 0.13 2.51 -13.19
C PHE A 270 -1.13 3.37 -13.11
N CYS A 271 -1.14 4.58 -13.69
CA CYS A 271 -2.35 5.41 -13.78
C CYS A 271 -3.45 4.71 -14.60
N VAL A 272 -3.11 4.10 -15.73
CA VAL A 272 -4.07 3.36 -16.58
C VAL A 272 -4.62 2.15 -15.83
N VAL A 273 -3.75 1.34 -15.21
CA VAL A 273 -4.18 0.19 -14.41
C VAL A 273 -5.00 0.63 -13.21
N PHE A 274 -4.67 1.76 -12.58
CA PHE A 274 -5.44 2.39 -11.51
C PHE A 274 -6.85 2.74 -11.98
N ALA A 275 -7.00 3.41 -13.12
CA ALA A 275 -8.31 3.75 -13.67
C ALA A 275 -9.19 2.52 -13.91
N TYR A 276 -8.59 1.42 -14.35
CA TYR A 276 -9.28 0.14 -14.54
C TYR A 276 -9.62 -0.57 -13.22
N ALA A 277 -8.67 -0.64 -12.29
CA ALA A 277 -8.80 -1.39 -11.03
C ALA A 277 -9.65 -0.66 -9.99
N PHE A 278 -9.65 0.66 -10.00
CA PHE A 278 -10.41 1.52 -9.08
C PHE A 278 -11.66 2.10 -9.71
N HIS A 279 -12.15 1.54 -10.81
CA HIS A 279 -13.42 1.97 -11.40
C HIS A 279 -14.57 1.85 -10.36
N PRO A 280 -15.49 2.83 -10.24
CA PRO A 280 -16.64 2.82 -9.33
C PRO A 280 -17.36 1.47 -9.20
N LYS A 281 -17.67 0.86 -10.35
CA LYS A 281 -18.32 -0.47 -10.46
C LYS A 281 -17.62 -1.63 -9.73
N THR A 282 -16.34 -1.49 -9.38
CA THR A 282 -15.56 -2.52 -8.66
C THR A 282 -15.82 -2.50 -7.15
N PHE A 283 -16.57 -1.53 -6.64
CA PHE A 283 -16.80 -1.41 -5.22
C PHE A 283 -18.26 -1.74 -4.88
N THR A 284 -18.46 -2.34 -3.71
CA THR A 284 -19.79 -2.62 -3.17
C THR A 284 -20.36 -1.38 -2.48
N SER A 285 -21.67 -1.19 -2.60
CA SER A 285 -22.38 -0.14 -1.86
C SER A 285 -22.30 -0.39 -0.36
N VAL A 286 -22.07 0.67 0.42
CA VAL A 286 -22.05 0.62 1.89
C VAL A 286 -23.18 1.49 2.41
N ASN A 287 -24.16 0.86 3.05
CA ASN A 287 -25.43 1.51 3.41
C ASN A 287 -25.30 2.45 4.63
N THR A 288 -24.33 2.22 5.51
CA THR A 288 -24.16 2.98 6.75
C THR A 288 -22.69 3.04 7.15
N PHE A 289 -22.07 4.23 7.03
CA PHE A 289 -20.81 4.54 7.71
C PHE A 289 -21.06 5.74 8.63
N PRO A 290 -21.05 5.57 9.97
CA PRO A 290 -21.43 6.63 10.89
C PRO A 290 -20.44 7.80 10.85
N GLY A 291 -20.93 8.99 10.52
CA GLY A 291 -20.29 10.27 10.84
C GLY A 291 -18.98 10.59 10.12
N LEU A 292 -18.95 10.58 8.79
CA LEU A 292 -17.82 11.15 8.04
C LEU A 292 -17.99 12.66 7.87
N SER A 293 -17.32 13.44 8.73
CA SER A 293 -16.79 14.72 8.29
C SER A 293 -15.65 14.44 7.31
N PHE A 294 -15.50 15.28 6.28
CA PHE A 294 -14.40 15.16 5.30
C PHE A 294 -13.05 14.95 6.00
N THR A 295 -12.82 15.64 7.12
CA THR A 295 -11.62 15.57 7.98
C THR A 295 -11.38 14.21 8.66
N ARG A 296 -12.42 13.51 9.15
CA ARG A 296 -12.24 12.17 9.78
C ARG A 296 -11.84 11.10 8.77
N VAL A 297 -12.19 11.27 7.50
CA VAL A 297 -11.81 10.32 6.43
C VAL A 297 -10.34 10.48 6.02
N TRP A 298 -9.69 11.57 6.42
CA TRP A 298 -8.24 11.76 6.25
C TRP A 298 -7.40 11.02 7.29
N ASP A 299 -8.01 10.49 8.35
CA ASP A 299 -7.31 9.63 9.31
C ASP A 299 -7.16 8.21 8.74
N VAL A 300 -6.11 8.02 7.94
CA VAL A 300 -5.71 6.70 7.43
C VAL A 300 -5.22 5.74 8.52
N THR A 301 -4.98 6.27 9.71
CA THR A 301 -4.59 5.52 10.89
C THR A 301 -5.77 5.20 11.80
N MET A 302 -7.01 5.49 11.39
CA MET A 302 -8.20 5.25 12.19
C MET A 302 -8.22 3.83 12.74
N HIS A 303 -8.43 3.74 14.06
CA HIS A 303 -8.60 2.50 14.79
C HIS A 303 -9.52 2.75 16.01
N PRO A 304 -10.52 1.90 16.26
CA PRO A 304 -11.00 0.83 15.38
C PRO A 304 -11.70 1.40 14.14
N VAL A 305 -11.67 0.65 13.04
CA VAL A 305 -12.49 0.94 11.86
C VAL A 305 -13.92 0.48 12.16
N PRO A 306 -14.93 1.36 12.07
CA PRO A 306 -16.31 1.04 12.42
C PRO A 306 -16.88 -0.10 11.57
N ASP A 307 -17.91 -0.76 12.09
CA ASP A 307 -18.64 -1.77 11.32
C ASP A 307 -19.45 -1.11 10.20
N CYS A 308 -19.16 -1.48 8.95
CA CYS A 308 -19.68 -0.81 7.75
C CYS A 308 -20.80 -1.61 7.06
N LEU A 309 -20.88 -2.92 7.32
CA LEU A 309 -21.79 -3.83 6.60
C LEU A 309 -23.12 -4.07 7.32
N GLY A 310 -23.35 -3.43 8.47
CA GLY A 310 -24.64 -3.47 9.17
C GLY A 310 -25.11 -4.87 9.63
N LEU A 311 -24.25 -5.90 9.60
CA LEU A 311 -24.58 -7.19 10.20
C LEU A 311 -24.60 -7.00 11.72
N ALA A 312 -25.77 -7.13 12.34
CA ALA A 312 -25.89 -7.05 13.78
C ALA A 312 -24.93 -8.06 14.45
N PRO A 313 -24.27 -7.72 15.58
CA PRO A 313 -23.34 -8.63 16.27
C PRO A 313 -23.97 -9.98 16.63
N SER A 314 -25.29 -10.01 16.85
CA SER A 314 -26.09 -11.21 17.08
C SER A 314 -26.23 -12.10 15.85
N GLU A 315 -26.38 -11.51 14.65
CA GLU A 315 -26.48 -12.24 13.39
C GLU A 315 -25.13 -12.76 12.91
N GLN A 316 -24.04 -12.04 13.17
CA GLN A 316 -22.69 -12.56 12.91
C GLN A 316 -22.36 -13.76 13.81
N LYS A 317 -22.72 -13.73 15.10
CA LYS A 317 -22.62 -14.90 16.00
C LYS A 317 -23.53 -16.05 15.54
N ALA A 318 -24.75 -15.76 15.06
CA ALA A 318 -25.70 -16.78 14.60
C ALA A 318 -25.27 -17.43 13.28
N LYS A 319 -24.83 -16.65 12.28
CA LYS A 319 -24.32 -17.19 11.00
C LYS A 319 -23.05 -18.00 11.20
N LEU A 320 -22.18 -17.60 12.15
CA LEU A 320 -20.99 -18.36 12.49
C LEU A 320 -21.31 -19.68 13.22
N ARG A 321 -22.39 -19.74 14.00
CA ARG A 321 -22.87 -21.01 14.58
C ARG A 321 -23.52 -21.95 13.56
N MET A 322 -24.04 -21.43 12.45
CA MET A 322 -24.63 -22.26 11.39
C MET A 322 -23.61 -22.77 10.35
N GLN A 323 -22.37 -22.28 10.38
CA GLN A 323 -21.28 -22.67 9.46
C GLN A 323 -20.21 -23.55 10.11
N VAL A 324 -20.40 -23.99 11.37
CA VAL A 324 -19.53 -24.95 12.08
C VAL A 324 -20.11 -26.34 12.01
#